data_AF-K9KA11-F1
#
_entry.id   AF-K9KA11-F1
#
_cell.length_a   1.000
_cell.length_b   1.000
_cell.length_c   1.000
_cell.angle_alpha   90.00
_cell.angle_beta   90.00
_cell.angle_gamma   90.00
#
_symmetry.space_group_name_H-M   'P 1'
#
loop_
_entity.id
_entity.type
_entity.pdbx_description
1 polymer ?
#
loop_
_entity_poly.entity_id
_entity_poly.type
_entity_poly.pdbx_seq_one_letter_code
_entity_poly.pdbx_strand_id
1 'polypeptide(L)'
;MCELTEEGSEKKSYALNGKEEAEAALEKGAENAECHLWYAVLCGQLAEHEGIQRRVQSGFSFKEHVDKAIALQPENPLAHFLLGRWCYQVSHLGWLEKKTATALFESTLSATVQDALQSFLKAEELQPGFSKAGRVYISKCYRELGKNSEARQWMKLALELPDVTNEDSAFQKDLEELEVILGE
;
A
#
# COMPACT_ATOMS: atom_id res chain seq x y z
N MET A 1 8.93 -2.93 14.91
CA MET A 1 8.27 -2.62 16.20
C MET A 1 6.76 -2.43 16.03
N CYS A 2 6.27 -1.55 15.15
CA CYS A 2 4.82 -1.37 14.91
C CYS A 2 4.08 -2.65 14.48
N GLU A 3 4.67 -3.45 13.60
CA GLU A 3 4.05 -4.70 13.11
C GLU A 3 4.04 -5.84 14.14
N LEU A 4 4.76 -5.68 15.25
CA LEU A 4 4.97 -6.73 16.28
C LEU A 4 4.18 -6.48 17.58
N THR A 5 3.64 -5.28 17.81
CA THR A 5 2.78 -4.99 18.97
C THR A 5 1.32 -5.21 18.59
N GLU A 6 0.52 -5.76 19.50
CA GLU A 6 -0.93 -5.95 19.31
C GLU A 6 -1.73 -4.72 19.79
N GLU A 7 -1.11 -3.82 20.55
CA GLU A 7 -1.78 -2.69 21.18
C GLU A 7 -1.83 -1.46 20.25
N GLY A 8 -3.06 -1.02 19.92
CA GLY A 8 -3.28 0.12 19.02
C GLY A 8 -2.69 1.45 19.51
N SER A 9 -2.64 1.68 20.83
CA SER A 9 -2.01 2.88 21.41
C SER A 9 -0.50 2.90 21.22
N GLU A 10 0.16 1.75 21.34
CA GLU A 10 1.59 1.62 21.14
C GLU A 10 1.96 1.74 19.66
N LYS A 11 1.19 1.11 18.76
CA LYS A 11 1.37 1.25 17.30
C LYS A 11 1.38 2.71 16.87
N LYS A 12 0.40 3.48 17.35
CA LYS A 12 0.30 4.91 17.04
C LYS A 12 1.49 5.70 17.60
N SER A 13 1.93 5.41 18.82
CA SER A 13 3.08 6.06 19.44
C SER A 13 4.37 5.80 18.65
N TYR A 14 4.63 4.55 18.29
CA TYR A 14 5.80 4.17 17.49
C TYR A 14 5.77 4.77 16.09
N ALA A 15 4.61 4.77 15.44
CA ALA A 15 4.45 5.37 14.11
C ALA A 15 4.66 6.90 14.16
N LEU A 16 4.22 7.56 15.24
CA LEU A 16 4.43 9.00 15.43
C LEU A 16 5.91 9.33 15.63
N ASN A 17 6.56 8.70 16.61
CA ASN A 17 7.97 8.95 16.89
C ASN A 17 8.85 8.60 15.67
N GLY A 18 8.55 7.49 15.00
CA GLY A 18 9.27 7.10 13.78
C GLY A 18 9.12 8.15 12.67
N LYS A 19 7.93 8.75 12.52
CA LYS A 19 7.69 9.79 11.52
C LYS A 19 8.52 11.04 11.81
N GLU A 20 8.58 11.48 13.06
CA GLU A 20 9.40 12.63 13.47
C GLU A 20 10.89 12.42 13.14
N GLU A 21 11.42 11.22 13.39
CA GLU A 21 12.80 10.86 13.02
C GLU A 21 13.01 10.82 11.50
N ALA A 22 12.03 10.33 10.74
CA ALA A 22 12.09 10.33 9.28
C ALA A 22 12.05 11.77 8.70
N GLU A 23 11.28 12.68 9.32
CA GLU A 23 11.29 14.12 8.98
C GLU A 23 12.66 14.74 9.25
N ALA A 24 13.21 14.54 10.44
CA ALA A 24 14.53 15.04 10.81
C ALA A 24 15.66 14.48 9.91
N ALA A 25 15.51 13.26 9.39
CA ALA A 25 16.43 12.68 8.42
C ALA A 25 16.32 13.37 7.05
N LEU A 26 15.10 13.62 6.57
CA LEU A 26 14.85 14.29 5.30
C LEU A 26 15.31 15.76 5.30
N GLU A 27 15.25 16.45 6.45
CA GLU A 27 15.83 17.79 6.61
C GLU A 27 17.35 17.82 6.40
N LYS A 28 18.04 16.72 6.71
CA LYS A 28 19.51 16.59 6.56
C LYS A 28 19.92 16.08 5.18
N GLY A 29 19.02 15.44 4.45
CA GLY A 29 19.28 14.87 3.13
C GLY A 29 18.01 14.46 2.40
N ALA A 30 17.49 15.36 1.57
CA ALA A 30 16.26 15.14 0.80
C ALA A 30 16.41 14.16 -0.38
N GLU A 31 17.63 13.71 -0.69
CA GLU A 31 17.91 12.77 -1.79
C GLU A 31 18.19 11.34 -1.28
N ASN A 32 17.53 10.94 -0.18
CA ASN A 32 17.64 9.58 0.35
C ASN A 32 16.34 8.80 0.13
N ALA A 33 16.40 7.75 -0.70
CA ALA A 33 15.25 6.92 -1.04
C ALA A 33 14.64 6.21 0.18
N GLU A 34 15.48 5.69 1.09
CA GLU A 34 15.02 4.99 2.29
C GLU A 34 14.30 5.91 3.26
N CYS A 35 14.78 7.15 3.43
CA CYS A 35 14.10 8.14 4.27
C CYS A 35 12.70 8.46 3.73
N HIS A 36 12.58 8.66 2.42
CA HIS A 36 11.28 8.84 1.77
C HIS A 36 10.37 7.62 1.95
N LEU A 37 10.91 6.42 1.77
CA LEU A 37 10.17 5.17 1.89
C LEU A 37 9.62 4.96 3.30
N TRP A 38 10.46 5.09 4.32
CA TRP A 38 10.05 4.93 5.71
C TRP A 38 9.09 6.03 6.16
N TYR A 39 9.29 7.27 5.71
CA TYR A 39 8.32 8.34 5.94
C TYR A 39 6.92 7.96 5.41
N ALA A 40 6.84 7.44 4.18
CA ALA A 40 5.58 7.00 3.60
C ALA A 40 4.94 5.85 4.41
N VAL A 41 5.71 4.82 4.78
CA VAL A 41 5.22 3.71 5.62
C VAL A 41 4.61 4.22 6.93
N LEU A 42 5.31 5.11 7.63
CA LEU A 42 4.87 5.66 8.91
C LEU A 42 3.64 6.58 8.75
N CYS A 43 3.58 7.36 7.67
CA CYS A 43 2.38 8.12 7.31
C CYS A 43 1.16 7.21 7.08
N GLY A 44 1.35 6.09 6.38
CA GLY A 44 0.29 5.09 6.17
C GLY A 44 -0.24 4.52 7.48
N GLN A 45 0.67 4.09 8.37
CA GLN A 45 0.32 3.54 9.69
C GLN A 45 -0.44 4.55 10.57
N LEU A 46 -0.03 5.82 10.57
CA LEU A 46 -0.73 6.86 11.34
C LEU A 46 -2.13 7.13 10.79
N ALA A 47 -2.30 7.13 9.46
CA ALA A 47 -3.57 7.42 8.82
C ALA A 47 -4.68 6.42 9.17
N GLU A 48 -4.35 5.17 9.53
CA GLU A 48 -5.31 4.16 9.99
C GLU A 48 -6.12 4.61 11.23
N HIS A 49 -5.57 5.55 12.00
CA HIS A 49 -6.17 6.06 13.23
C HIS A 49 -6.80 7.46 13.08
N GLU A 50 -6.93 7.96 11.85
CA GLU A 50 -7.32 9.33 11.59
C GLU A 50 -8.71 9.50 10.95
N GLY A 51 -9.31 10.66 11.18
CA GLY A 51 -10.53 11.07 10.49
C GLY A 51 -10.30 11.29 8.99
N ILE A 52 -11.37 11.27 8.21
CA ILE A 52 -11.36 11.34 6.74
C ILE A 52 -10.48 12.47 6.17
N GLN A 53 -10.54 13.67 6.75
CA GLN A 53 -9.75 14.82 6.29
C GLN A 53 -8.25 14.56 6.39
N ARG A 54 -7.77 14.09 7.55
CA ARG A 54 -6.35 13.83 7.74
C ARG A 54 -5.89 12.61 6.95
N ARG A 55 -6.71 11.56 6.83
CA ARG A 55 -6.41 10.41 5.94
C ARG A 55 -6.16 10.85 4.50
N VAL A 56 -6.98 11.77 3.99
CA VAL A 56 -6.78 12.35 2.64
C VAL A 56 -5.45 13.12 2.58
N GLN A 57 -5.15 13.97 3.57
CA GLN A 57 -3.88 14.71 3.62
C GLN A 57 -2.66 13.78 3.67
N SER A 58 -2.71 12.78 4.54
CA SER A 58 -1.70 11.73 4.67
C SER A 58 -1.55 10.95 3.36
N GLY A 59 -2.63 10.71 2.62
CA GLY A 59 -2.61 10.07 1.30
C GLY A 59 -1.84 10.86 0.24
N PHE A 60 -1.94 12.20 0.21
CA PHE A 60 -1.13 13.03 -0.69
C PHE A 60 0.36 12.98 -0.33
N SER A 61 0.67 13.17 0.95
CA SER A 61 2.04 13.14 1.45
C SER A 61 2.69 11.75 1.24
N PHE A 62 1.94 10.68 1.48
CA PHE A 62 2.36 9.31 1.18
C PHE A 62 2.78 9.17 -0.28
N LYS A 63 1.94 9.61 -1.22
CA LYS A 63 2.20 9.50 -2.66
C LYS A 63 3.46 10.25 -3.07
N GLU A 64 3.61 11.48 -2.60
CA GLU A 64 4.77 12.31 -2.92
C GLU A 64 6.08 11.63 -2.49
N HIS A 65 6.11 11.05 -1.29
CA HIS A 65 7.32 10.40 -0.78
C HIS A 65 7.56 9.06 -1.45
N VAL A 66 6.52 8.26 -1.75
CA VAL A 66 6.69 7.03 -2.54
C VAL A 66 7.22 7.34 -3.95
N ASP A 67 6.71 8.37 -4.61
CA ASP A 67 7.19 8.77 -5.94
C ASP A 67 8.66 9.21 -5.91
N LYS A 68 9.06 9.98 -4.89
CA LYS A 68 10.47 10.35 -4.68
C LYS A 68 11.35 9.13 -4.40
N ALA A 69 10.89 8.19 -3.58
CA ALA A 69 11.62 6.95 -3.31
C ALA A 69 11.83 6.13 -4.59
N ILE A 70 10.80 5.99 -5.43
CA ILE A 70 10.91 5.31 -6.73
C ILE A 70 11.83 6.07 -7.69
N ALA A 71 11.78 7.40 -7.72
CA ALA A 71 12.65 8.20 -8.57
C ALA A 71 14.13 8.09 -8.18
N LEU A 72 14.42 7.99 -6.88
CA LEU A 72 15.78 7.84 -6.34
C LEU A 72 16.28 6.39 -6.43
N GLN A 73 15.40 5.40 -6.24
CA GLN A 73 15.75 3.98 -6.23
C GLN A 73 14.65 3.14 -6.93
N PRO A 74 14.60 3.14 -8.28
CA PRO A 74 13.54 2.49 -9.05
C PRO A 74 13.52 0.96 -8.92
N GLU A 75 14.62 0.35 -8.47
CA GLU A 75 14.74 -1.09 -8.24
C GLU A 75 14.26 -1.56 -6.87
N ASN A 76 13.73 -0.67 -6.02
CA ASN A 76 13.23 -1.03 -4.70
C ASN A 76 11.80 -1.62 -4.77
N PRO A 77 11.60 -2.94 -4.53
CA PRO A 77 10.29 -3.58 -4.66
C PRO A 77 9.26 -3.07 -3.64
N LEU A 78 9.70 -2.65 -2.44
CA LEU A 78 8.81 -2.12 -1.42
C LEU A 78 8.18 -0.79 -1.87
N ALA A 79 8.93 0.08 -2.56
CA ALA A 79 8.41 1.34 -3.07
C ALA A 79 7.26 1.12 -4.09
N HIS A 80 7.44 0.17 -5.01
CA HIS A 80 6.40 -0.22 -5.98
C HIS A 80 5.20 -0.90 -5.33
N PHE A 81 5.42 -1.75 -4.33
CA PHE A 81 4.34 -2.36 -3.56
C PHE A 81 3.49 -1.31 -2.83
N LEU A 82 4.13 -0.33 -2.19
CA LEU A 82 3.44 0.78 -1.51
C LEU A 82 2.67 1.67 -2.49
N LEU A 83 3.24 1.94 -3.67
CA LEU A 83 2.52 2.65 -4.74
C LEU A 83 1.28 1.86 -5.19
N GLY A 84 1.41 0.54 -5.35
CA GLY A 84 0.29 -0.34 -5.68
C GLY A 84 -0.84 -0.27 -4.65
N ARG A 85 -0.50 -0.32 -3.36
CA ARG A 85 -1.48 -0.19 -2.26
C ARG A 85 -2.19 1.16 -2.31
N TRP A 86 -1.44 2.24 -2.51
CA TRP A 86 -2.01 3.57 -2.63
C TRP A 86 -2.97 3.67 -3.82
N CYS A 87 -2.57 3.19 -5.00
CA CYS A 87 -3.41 3.21 -6.19
C CYS A 87 -4.70 2.41 -5.98
N TYR A 88 -4.60 1.23 -5.36
CA TYR A 88 -5.74 0.38 -5.07
C TYR A 88 -6.70 1.06 -4.07
N GLN A 89 -6.17 1.66 -3.00
CA GLN A 89 -7.00 2.40 -2.04
C GLN A 89 -7.68 3.60 -2.70
N VAL A 90 -6.94 4.39 -3.50
CA VAL A 90 -7.48 5.56 -4.20
C VAL A 90 -8.56 5.18 -5.21
N SER A 91 -8.39 4.07 -5.95
CA SER A 91 -9.41 3.60 -6.89
C SER A 91 -10.72 3.21 -6.21
N HIS A 92 -10.64 2.78 -4.94
CA HIS A 92 -11.77 2.37 -4.10
C HIS A 92 -12.36 3.47 -3.21
N LEU A 93 -11.83 4.70 -3.24
CA LEU A 93 -12.36 5.80 -2.43
C LEU A 93 -13.83 6.09 -2.73
N GLY A 94 -14.60 6.25 -1.66
CA GLY A 94 -16.02 6.61 -1.73
C GLY A 94 -16.23 8.04 -2.23
N TRP A 95 -17.47 8.37 -2.59
CA TRP A 95 -17.82 9.71 -3.08
C TRP A 95 -17.50 10.83 -2.08
N LEU A 96 -17.66 10.58 -0.78
CA LEU A 96 -17.36 11.54 0.29
C LEU A 96 -15.86 11.84 0.43
N GLU A 97 -15.02 10.81 0.28
CA GLU A 97 -13.56 10.93 0.32
C GLU A 97 -13.06 11.73 -0.90
N LYS A 98 -13.59 11.43 -2.09
CA LYS A 98 -13.30 12.17 -3.32
C LYS A 98 -13.65 13.66 -3.20
N LYS A 99 -14.83 13.98 -2.66
CA LYS A 99 -15.25 15.39 -2.44
C LYS A 99 -14.34 16.12 -1.45
N THR A 100 -13.91 15.44 -0.40
CA THR A 100 -12.98 16.00 0.61
C THR A 100 -11.62 16.28 -0.02
N ALA A 101 -11.09 15.37 -0.85
CA ALA A 101 -9.84 15.58 -1.58
C ALA A 101 -9.90 16.80 -2.52
N THR A 102 -10.95 16.91 -3.35
CA THR A 102 -11.13 18.05 -4.25
C THR A 102 -11.20 19.38 -3.50
N ALA A 103 -11.88 19.41 -2.34
CA ALA A 103 -12.05 20.64 -1.57
C ALA A 103 -10.77 21.10 -0.86
N LEU A 104 -9.90 20.17 -0.45
CA LEU A 104 -8.69 20.49 0.31
C LEU A 104 -7.47 20.77 -0.57
N PHE A 105 -7.37 20.10 -1.71
CA PHE A 105 -6.13 20.04 -2.50
C PHE A 105 -6.29 20.56 -3.93
N GLU A 106 -7.48 21.05 -4.30
CA GLU A 106 -7.83 21.52 -5.66
C GLU A 106 -7.50 20.51 -6.78
N SER A 107 -7.19 19.28 -6.40
CA SER A 107 -6.73 18.19 -7.25
C SER A 107 -7.44 16.91 -6.82
N THR A 108 -7.79 16.08 -7.78
CA THR A 108 -8.41 14.79 -7.52
C THR A 108 -7.32 13.75 -7.31
N LEU A 109 -7.27 13.13 -6.13
CA LEU A 109 -6.62 11.83 -5.98
C LEU A 109 -7.28 10.88 -6.99
N SER A 110 -6.54 10.53 -8.03
CA SER A 110 -7.03 9.64 -9.07
C SER A 110 -5.99 8.57 -9.34
N ALA A 111 -6.46 7.33 -9.26
CA ALA A 111 -5.72 6.13 -9.58
C ALA A 111 -6.74 5.08 -9.98
N THR A 112 -6.30 4.11 -10.76
CA THR A 112 -7.12 3.01 -11.25
C THR A 112 -6.64 1.68 -10.68
N VAL A 113 -7.50 0.67 -10.75
CA VAL A 113 -7.13 -0.72 -10.48
C VAL A 113 -5.98 -1.17 -11.38
N GLN A 114 -5.91 -0.64 -12.61
CA GLN A 114 -4.82 -0.93 -13.54
C GLN A 114 -3.48 -0.36 -13.05
N ASP A 115 -3.46 0.87 -12.51
CA ASP A 115 -2.24 1.48 -11.94
C ASP A 115 -1.73 0.69 -10.75
N ALA A 116 -2.66 0.23 -9.90
CA ALA A 116 -2.35 -0.65 -8.78
C ALA A 116 -1.72 -1.97 -9.27
N LEU A 117 -2.37 -2.63 -10.22
CA LEU A 117 -1.89 -3.88 -10.81
C LEU A 117 -0.47 -3.74 -11.37
N GLN A 118 -0.19 -2.69 -12.16
CA GLN A 118 1.14 -2.48 -12.73
C GLN A 118 2.21 -2.30 -11.66
N SER A 119 1.89 -1.56 -10.60
CA SER A 119 2.84 -1.31 -9.50
C SER A 119 3.13 -2.60 -8.71
N PHE A 120 2.10 -3.41 -8.41
CA PHE A 120 2.32 -4.70 -7.75
C PHE A 120 3.09 -5.70 -8.61
N LEU A 121 2.79 -5.77 -9.91
CA LEU A 121 3.55 -6.61 -10.84
C LEU A 121 5.00 -6.15 -10.94
N LYS A 122 5.27 -4.84 -10.86
CA LYS A 122 6.64 -4.32 -10.85
C LYS A 122 7.41 -4.75 -9.59
N ALA A 123 6.77 -4.73 -8.42
CA ALA A 123 7.39 -5.25 -7.20
C ALA A 123 7.76 -6.74 -7.33
N GLU A 124 6.85 -7.54 -7.90
CA GLU A 124 7.07 -8.98 -8.13
C GLU A 124 8.13 -9.25 -9.23
N GLU A 125 8.24 -8.39 -10.24
CA GLU A 125 9.29 -8.46 -11.27
C GLU A 125 10.68 -8.19 -10.66
N LEU A 126 10.79 -7.19 -9.79
CA LEU A 126 12.04 -6.82 -9.10
C LEU A 126 12.47 -7.88 -8.09
N GLN A 127 11.51 -8.46 -7.37
CA GLN A 127 11.74 -9.53 -6.41
C GLN A 127 10.59 -10.54 -6.45
N PRO A 128 10.75 -11.68 -7.15
CA PRO A 128 9.73 -12.72 -7.17
C PRO A 128 9.42 -13.27 -5.77
N GLY A 129 8.14 -13.37 -5.43
CA GLY A 129 7.69 -13.77 -4.10
C GLY A 129 7.90 -12.71 -3.02
N PHE A 130 8.02 -11.43 -3.42
CA PHE A 130 8.26 -10.31 -2.50
C PHE A 130 7.24 -10.24 -1.36
N SER A 131 5.95 -10.40 -1.67
CA SER A 131 4.88 -10.22 -0.69
C SER A 131 3.66 -11.09 -1.00
N LYS A 132 3.17 -11.82 0.01
CA LYS A 132 1.91 -12.56 -0.06
C LYS A 132 0.73 -11.60 -0.26
N ALA A 133 0.66 -10.54 0.55
CA ALA A 133 -0.28 -9.43 0.33
C ALA A 133 -0.22 -8.89 -1.11
N GLY A 134 0.98 -8.70 -1.66
CA GLY A 134 1.19 -8.26 -3.05
C GLY A 134 0.50 -9.19 -4.06
N ARG A 135 0.71 -10.51 -3.95
CA ARG A 135 0.06 -11.49 -4.82
C ARG A 135 -1.46 -11.53 -4.65
N VAL A 136 -1.97 -11.35 -3.43
CA VAL A 136 -3.42 -11.23 -3.17
C VAL A 136 -4.00 -9.99 -3.86
N TYR A 137 -3.34 -8.83 -3.75
CA TYR A 137 -3.78 -7.63 -4.45
C TYR A 137 -3.73 -7.78 -5.97
N ILE A 138 -2.71 -8.44 -6.53
CA ILE A 138 -2.65 -8.73 -7.96
C ILE A 138 -3.87 -9.56 -8.38
N SER A 139 -4.21 -10.60 -7.62
CA SER A 139 -5.42 -11.41 -7.87
C SER A 139 -6.71 -10.57 -7.83
N LYS A 140 -6.89 -9.75 -6.78
CA LYS A 140 -8.04 -8.84 -6.65
C LYS A 140 -8.15 -7.89 -7.84
N CYS A 141 -7.03 -7.29 -8.26
CA CYS A 141 -6.99 -6.38 -9.40
C CYS A 141 -7.38 -7.08 -10.70
N TYR A 142 -6.83 -8.26 -10.99
CA TYR A 142 -7.21 -9.03 -12.18
C TYR A 142 -8.70 -9.38 -12.18
N ARG A 143 -9.25 -9.80 -11.04
CA ARG A 143 -10.69 -10.08 -10.89
C ARG A 143 -11.54 -8.84 -11.19
N GLU A 144 -11.21 -7.70 -10.61
CA GLU A 144 -11.94 -6.44 -10.84
C GLU A 144 -11.85 -5.95 -12.29
N LEU A 145 -10.76 -6.31 -12.99
CA LEU A 145 -10.58 -6.08 -14.43
C LEU A 145 -11.26 -7.14 -15.31
N GLY A 146 -12.00 -8.09 -14.73
CA GLY A 146 -12.70 -9.18 -15.45
C GLY A 146 -11.78 -10.30 -15.96
N LYS A 147 -10.52 -10.34 -15.52
CA LYS A 147 -9.48 -11.28 -15.94
C LYS A 147 -9.39 -12.46 -14.96
N ASN A 148 -10.45 -13.27 -14.90
CA ASN A 148 -10.61 -14.30 -13.87
C ASN A 148 -9.58 -15.45 -13.96
N SER A 149 -9.03 -15.74 -15.14
CA SER A 149 -7.99 -16.77 -15.30
C SER A 149 -6.69 -16.34 -14.61
N GLU A 150 -6.26 -15.10 -14.86
CA GLU A 150 -5.10 -14.51 -14.22
C GLU A 150 -5.31 -14.34 -12.73
N ALA A 151 -6.50 -13.89 -12.30
CA ALA A 151 -6.84 -13.81 -10.88
C ALA A 151 -6.65 -15.16 -10.16
N ARG A 152 -7.16 -16.26 -10.76
CA ARG A 152 -6.97 -17.61 -10.22
C ARG A 152 -5.51 -18.02 -10.16
N GLN A 153 -4.71 -17.69 -11.17
CA GLN A 153 -3.29 -18.00 -11.17
C GLN A 153 -2.56 -17.28 -10.03
N TRP A 154 -2.81 -15.98 -9.85
CA TRP A 154 -2.18 -15.19 -8.80
C TRP A 154 -2.64 -15.56 -7.40
N MET A 155 -3.91 -15.95 -7.24
CA MET A 155 -4.42 -16.51 -5.99
C MET A 155 -3.65 -17.79 -5.60
N LYS A 156 -3.42 -18.71 -6.54
CA LYS A 156 -2.62 -19.91 -6.28
C LYS A 156 -1.17 -19.57 -5.91
N LEU A 157 -0.55 -18.64 -6.62
CA LEU A 157 0.79 -18.16 -6.29
C LEU A 157 0.85 -17.51 -4.90
N ALA A 158 -0.21 -16.83 -4.45
CA ALA A 158 -0.27 -16.27 -3.10
C ALA A 158 -0.31 -17.35 -2.01
N LEU A 159 -1.02 -18.46 -2.24
CA LEU A 159 -1.10 -19.59 -1.31
C LEU A 159 0.23 -20.35 -1.15
N GLU A 160 1.13 -20.24 -2.12
CA GLU A 160 2.47 -20.84 -2.05
C GLU A 160 3.42 -20.10 -1.11
N LEU A 161 3.11 -18.86 -0.72
CA LEU A 161 3.95 -18.06 0.18
C LEU A 161 3.56 -18.27 1.66
N PRO A 162 4.55 -18.36 2.57
CA PRO A 162 4.28 -18.45 4.00
C PRO A 162 3.71 -17.15 4.55
N ASP A 163 2.99 -17.24 5.67
CA ASP A 163 2.60 -16.06 6.45
C ASP A 163 3.79 -15.57 7.25
N VAL A 164 4.27 -14.36 6.94
CA VAL A 164 5.45 -13.75 7.59
C VAL A 164 5.04 -12.56 8.47
N THR A 165 4.02 -11.83 8.07
CA THR A 165 3.51 -10.64 8.75
C THR A 165 2.10 -10.87 9.30
N ASN A 166 1.69 -10.03 10.26
CA ASN A 166 0.30 -9.99 10.71
C ASN A 166 -0.68 -9.63 9.58
N GLU A 167 -0.21 -8.88 8.59
CA GLU A 167 -1.00 -8.54 7.40
C GLU A 167 -1.24 -9.78 6.54
N ASP A 168 -0.24 -10.66 6.38
CA ASP A 168 -0.37 -11.91 5.61
C ASP A 168 -1.46 -12.82 6.18
N SER A 169 -1.53 -12.93 7.52
CA SER A 169 -2.60 -13.66 8.22
C SER A 169 -3.98 -13.03 8.01
N ALA A 170 -4.06 -11.70 7.94
CA ALA A 170 -5.33 -11.00 7.69
C ALA A 170 -5.84 -11.23 6.26
N PHE A 171 -4.94 -11.44 5.30
CA PHE A 171 -5.28 -11.76 3.91
C PHE A 171 -5.74 -13.21 3.68
N GLN A 172 -5.67 -14.08 4.70
CA GLN A 172 -6.19 -15.44 4.58
C GLN A 172 -7.70 -15.45 4.27
N LYS A 173 -8.47 -14.57 4.91
CA LYS A 173 -9.91 -14.41 4.63
C LYS A 173 -10.17 -13.92 3.20
N ASP A 174 -9.35 -12.99 2.72
CA ASP A 174 -9.45 -12.49 1.35
C ASP A 174 -9.17 -13.59 0.33
N LEU A 175 -8.23 -14.49 0.61
CA LEU A 175 -7.94 -15.66 -0.21
C LEU A 175 -9.11 -16.64 -0.23
N GLU A 176 -9.71 -16.94 0.91
CA GLU A 176 -10.91 -17.78 1.00
C GLU A 176 -12.08 -17.19 0.21
N GLU A 177 -12.31 -15.88 0.31
CA GLU A 177 -13.33 -15.20 -0.48
C GLU A 177 -13.03 -15.26 -1.98
N LEU A 178 -11.77 -15.07 -2.38
CA LEU A 178 -11.34 -15.21 -3.77
C LEU A 178 -11.52 -16.65 -4.27
N GLU A 179 -11.25 -17.66 -3.47
CA GLU A 179 -11.47 -19.07 -3.82
C GLU A 179 -12.95 -19.35 -4.09
N VAL A 180 -13.86 -18.81 -3.28
CA VAL A 180 -15.31 -18.95 -3.49
C VAL A 180 -15.76 -18.20 -4.74
N ILE A 181 -15.29 -16.98 -4.95
CA ILE A 181 -15.72 -16.13 -6.08
C ILE A 181 -15.15 -16.64 -7.41
N LEU A 182 -13.91 -17.14 -7.40
CA LEU A 182 -13.21 -17.64 -8.57
C LEU A 182 -13.38 -19.16 -8.75
N GLY A 183 -14.06 -19.82 -7.83
CA GLY A 183 -14.39 -21.23 -7.84
C GLY A 183 -15.51 -21.54 -8.82
N GLU A 184 -15.16 -21.60 -10.11
CA GLU A 184 -15.78 -22.37 -11.21
C GLU A 184 -14.81 -22.39 -12.42
#